data_AF-A6H1M2-F1
#
_entry.id   AF-A6H1M2-F1
#
_cell.length_a   1.000
_cell.length_b   1.000
_cell.length_c   1.000
_cell.angle_alpha   90.00
_cell.angle_beta   90.00
_cell.angle_gamma   90.00
#
_symmetry.space_group_name_H-M   'P 1'
#
loop_
_entity.id
_entity.type
_entity.pdbx_description
1 polymer ?
#
loop_
_entity_poly.entity_id
_entity_poly.type
_entity_poly.pdbx_seq_one_letter_code
_entity_poly.pdbx_strand_id
1 'polypeptide(L)'
;MKFENIFANSFDTFKVFAKLEIQQASLTNNNSPKSIWQILNHLIIWQDYQIERLCENNPKEINEVDTWFAEKNIVDQSILNNKIDKFEKQIEKIKMEVNKMTIEQNNISEKLKIVQDLTVHQSFHLGEIVLIMRQNSHYPMPNEMKNFLNVE
;
A
#
# COMPACT_ATOMS: atom_id res chain seq x y z
N MET A 1 14.43 22.22 -4.93
CA MET A 1 13.73 21.01 -5.44
C MET A 1 12.72 20.60 -4.38
N LYS A 2 11.50 20.19 -4.76
CA LYS A 2 10.53 19.67 -3.80
C LYS A 2 10.34 18.18 -4.02
N PHE A 3 10.62 17.36 -3.00
CA PHE A 3 10.50 15.91 -3.11
C PHE A 3 9.05 15.46 -3.33
N GLU A 4 8.07 16.23 -2.85
CA GLU A 4 6.64 16.00 -3.10
C GLU A 4 6.30 15.86 -4.59
N ASN A 5 6.97 16.65 -5.45
CA ASN A 5 6.75 16.59 -6.90
C ASN A 5 7.39 15.36 -7.54
N ILE A 6 8.46 14.81 -6.94
CA ILE A 6 9.11 13.59 -7.43
C ILE A 6 8.24 12.37 -7.12
N PHE A 7 7.64 12.35 -5.93
CA PHE A 7 6.87 11.22 -5.42
C PHE A 7 5.35 11.41 -5.54
N ALA A 8 4.88 12.40 -6.29
CA ALA A 8 3.47 12.83 -6.33
C ALA A 8 2.49 11.67 -6.58
N ASN A 9 2.87 10.72 -7.43
CA ASN A 9 2.04 9.57 -7.82
C ASN A 9 2.56 8.24 -7.26
N SER A 10 3.63 8.26 -6.47
CA SER A 10 4.33 7.05 -6.01
C SER A 10 3.52 6.19 -5.03
N PHE A 11 2.49 6.78 -4.43
CA PHE A 11 1.62 6.11 -3.46
C PHE A 11 0.18 5.94 -3.96
N ASP A 12 -0.09 6.14 -5.26
CA ASP A 12 -1.41 5.89 -5.82
C ASP A 12 -1.76 4.40 -5.70
N THR A 13 -2.99 4.11 -5.30
CA THR A 13 -3.55 2.75 -5.20
C THR A 13 -4.39 2.39 -6.42
N PHE A 14 -4.53 3.32 -7.36
CA PHE A 14 -5.36 3.22 -8.55
C PHE A 14 -6.80 2.79 -8.21
N LYS A 15 -7.33 3.25 -7.08
CA LYS A 15 -8.68 2.90 -6.59
C LYS A 15 -8.89 1.40 -6.35
N VAL A 16 -7.85 0.58 -6.22
CA VAL A 16 -8.04 -0.88 -6.04
C VAL A 16 -8.77 -1.23 -4.74
N PHE A 17 -8.61 -0.38 -3.72
CA PHE A 17 -9.29 -0.52 -2.43
C PHE A 17 -10.63 0.22 -2.39
N ALA A 18 -10.97 1.01 -3.41
CA ALA A 18 -12.21 1.76 -3.45
C ALA A 18 -13.39 0.79 -3.55
N LYS A 19 -14.28 0.82 -2.55
CA LYS A 19 -15.46 -0.07 -2.48
C LYS A 19 -15.10 -1.56 -2.46
N LEU A 20 -13.95 -1.92 -1.88
CA LEU A 20 -13.55 -3.32 -1.73
C LEU A 20 -14.48 -4.06 -0.75
N GLU A 21 -15.10 -5.13 -1.21
CA GLU A 21 -16.01 -5.97 -0.41
C GLU A 21 -15.28 -7.20 0.17
N ILE A 22 -15.82 -7.77 1.25
CA ILE A 22 -15.22 -8.94 1.92
C ILE A 22 -14.95 -10.14 1.00
N GLN A 23 -15.82 -10.38 0.00
CA GLN A 23 -15.65 -11.47 -0.95
C GLN A 23 -14.43 -11.24 -1.82
N GLN A 24 -14.26 -10.00 -2.30
CA GLN A 24 -13.12 -9.58 -3.12
C GLN A 24 -11.82 -9.61 -2.29
N ALA A 25 -11.85 -9.05 -1.08
CA ALA A 25 -10.71 -9.05 -0.17
C ALA A 25 -10.22 -10.48 0.17
N SER A 26 -11.14 -11.44 0.22
CA SER A 26 -10.84 -12.84 0.52
C SER A 26 -10.43 -13.66 -0.72
N LEU A 27 -10.41 -13.07 -1.92
CA LEU A 27 -10.05 -13.79 -3.15
C LEU A 27 -8.62 -14.31 -3.09
N THR A 28 -8.46 -15.54 -3.59
CA THR A 28 -7.16 -16.08 -3.99
C THR A 28 -7.30 -16.87 -5.26
N ASN A 29 -6.25 -16.81 -6.08
CA ASN A 29 -6.15 -17.63 -7.29
C ASN A 29 -5.20 -18.79 -7.02
N ASN A 30 -5.31 -19.88 -7.80
CA ASN A 30 -4.49 -21.09 -7.60
C ASN A 30 -2.97 -20.83 -7.55
N ASN A 31 -2.51 -19.74 -8.19
CA ASN A 31 -1.10 -19.33 -8.24
C ASN A 31 -0.81 -18.05 -7.44
N SER A 32 -1.75 -17.56 -6.63
CA SER A 32 -1.52 -16.43 -5.73
C SER A 32 -1.42 -16.95 -4.29
N PRO A 33 -0.26 -16.82 -3.64
CA PRO A 33 -0.03 -17.43 -2.32
C PRO A 33 -0.82 -16.74 -1.20
N LYS A 34 -1.33 -15.52 -1.43
CA LYS A 34 -1.93 -14.64 -0.41
C LYS A 34 -3.20 -13.98 -0.94
N SER A 35 -4.18 -13.78 -0.08
CA SER A 35 -5.38 -13.01 -0.43
C SER A 35 -5.11 -11.51 -0.43
N ILE A 36 -6.00 -10.74 -1.06
CA ILE A 36 -5.95 -9.27 -1.02
C ILE A 36 -5.95 -8.77 0.42
N TRP A 37 -6.74 -9.42 1.29
CA TRP A 37 -6.79 -9.15 2.72
C TRP A 37 -5.45 -9.38 3.42
N GLN A 38 -4.76 -10.49 3.11
CA GLN A 38 -3.44 -10.76 3.66
C GLN A 38 -2.40 -9.74 3.17
N ILE A 39 -2.44 -9.39 1.88
CA ILE A 39 -1.55 -8.38 1.28
C ILE A 39 -1.78 -7.00 1.94
N LEU A 40 -3.04 -6.59 2.14
CA LEU A 40 -3.36 -5.32 2.81
C LEU A 40 -2.79 -5.29 4.25
N ASN A 41 -2.96 -6.37 5.01
CA ASN A 41 -2.43 -6.42 6.37
C ASN A 41 -0.90 -6.43 6.41
N HIS A 42 -0.26 -7.15 5.48
CA HIS A 42 1.18 -7.14 5.30
C HIS A 42 1.70 -5.72 5.02
N LEU A 43 1.09 -5.03 4.04
CA LEU A 43 1.44 -3.65 3.69
C LEU A 43 1.29 -2.71 4.89
N ILE A 44 0.21 -2.83 5.67
CA ILE A 44 -0.01 -2.00 6.86
C ILE A 44 1.11 -2.17 7.89
N ILE A 45 1.50 -3.41 8.21
CA ILE A 45 2.56 -3.69 9.20
C ILE A 45 3.90 -3.16 8.69
N TRP A 46 4.21 -3.43 7.43
CA TRP A 46 5.47 -3.02 6.83
C TRP A 46 5.56 -1.49 6.68
N GLN A 47 4.46 -0.81 6.33
CA GLN A 47 4.41 0.65 6.28
C GLN A 47 4.54 1.29 7.66
N ASP A 48 3.94 0.72 8.72
CA ASP A 48 4.16 1.21 10.09
C ASP A 48 5.67 1.23 10.43
N TYR A 49 6.37 0.13 10.14
CA TYR A 49 7.83 0.04 10.35
C TYR A 49 8.60 1.10 9.55
N GLN A 50 8.32 1.27 8.25
CA GLN A 50 9.03 2.26 7.44
C GLN A 50 8.70 3.70 7.85
N ILE A 51 7.46 3.98 8.27
CA ILE A 51 7.06 5.29 8.81
C ILE A 51 7.83 5.59 10.09
N GLU A 52 8.00 4.60 10.98
CA GLU A 52 8.82 4.80 12.18
C GLU A 52 10.26 5.17 11.82
N ARG A 53 10.90 4.46 10.88
CA ARG A 53 12.23 4.81 10.37
C ARG A 53 12.28 6.20 9.74
N LEU A 54 11.25 6.56 8.96
CA LEU A 54 11.17 7.84 8.25
C LEU A 54 11.11 9.02 9.22
N CYS A 55 10.40 8.84 10.33
CA CYS A 55 10.30 9.78 11.44
C CYS A 55 11.50 9.73 12.40
N GLU A 56 12.60 9.05 12.03
CA GLU A 56 13.82 8.88 12.84
C GLU A 56 13.57 8.19 14.19
N ASN A 57 12.50 7.42 14.30
CA ASN A 57 12.35 6.47 15.39
C ASN A 57 13.22 5.25 15.08
N ASN A 58 13.66 4.55 16.12
CA ASN A 58 14.34 3.26 16.01
C ASN A 58 13.30 2.14 16.23
N PRO A 59 12.50 1.78 15.20
CA PRO A 59 11.52 0.71 15.35
C PRO A 59 12.23 -0.58 15.76
N LYS A 60 11.50 -1.47 16.42
CA LYS A 60 11.93 -2.86 16.52
C LYS A 60 11.98 -3.46 15.13
N GLU A 61 13.04 -4.19 14.83
CA GLU A 61 13.14 -4.94 13.58
C GLU A 61 11.93 -5.87 13.42
N ILE A 62 11.38 -5.87 12.21
CA ILE A 62 10.30 -6.77 11.83
C ILE A 62 10.88 -7.91 10.99
N ASN A 63 10.39 -9.12 11.23
CA ASN A 63 10.64 -10.24 10.33
C ASN A 63 9.52 -10.26 9.29
N GLU A 64 9.88 -10.20 8.02
CA GLU A 64 8.92 -10.12 6.92
C GLU A 64 7.96 -11.31 6.89
N VAL A 65 8.43 -12.52 7.20
CA VAL A 65 7.58 -13.72 7.26
C VAL A 65 6.46 -13.56 8.30
N ASP A 66 6.77 -12.86 9.39
CA ASP A 66 5.89 -12.65 10.53
C ASP A 66 4.84 -11.55 10.28
N THR A 67 4.79 -10.98 9.08
CA THR A 67 3.77 -9.99 8.71
C THR A 67 2.56 -10.60 8.00
N TRP A 68 2.62 -11.91 7.71
CA TRP A 68 1.61 -12.62 6.91
C TRP A 68 0.61 -13.47 7.74
N PHE A 69 0.51 -13.24 9.05
CA PHE A 69 -0.31 -14.05 9.97
C PHE A 69 -1.83 -13.82 9.85
N ALA A 70 -2.27 -12.85 9.07
CA ALA A 70 -3.69 -12.64 8.87
C ALA A 70 -4.33 -13.91 8.29
N GLU A 71 -5.48 -14.28 8.83
CA GLU A 71 -6.34 -15.29 8.23
C GLU A 71 -6.57 -14.96 6.76
N LYS A 72 -6.74 -16.00 5.93
CA LYS A 72 -6.88 -15.82 4.48
C LYS A 72 -8.13 -15.02 4.12
N ASN A 73 -9.20 -15.23 4.89
CA ASN A 73 -10.51 -14.64 4.63
C ASN A 73 -10.84 -13.58 5.68
N ILE A 74 -11.58 -12.57 5.26
CA ILE A 74 -12.22 -11.59 6.13
C ILE A 74 -13.74 -11.75 6.01
N VAL A 75 -14.44 -11.76 7.15
CA VAL A 75 -15.89 -11.96 7.20
C VAL A 75 -16.66 -10.72 7.69
N ASP A 76 -15.93 -9.69 8.12
CA ASP A 76 -16.49 -8.46 8.68
C ASP A 76 -16.06 -7.26 7.83
N GLN A 77 -17.03 -6.63 7.17
CA GLN A 77 -16.82 -5.45 6.32
C GLN A 77 -16.33 -4.24 7.11
N SER A 78 -16.75 -4.08 8.37
CA SER A 78 -16.29 -2.99 9.24
C SER A 78 -14.81 -3.13 9.54
N ILE A 79 -14.34 -4.35 9.83
CA ILE A 79 -12.91 -4.63 10.03
C ILE A 79 -12.11 -4.36 8.76
N LEU A 80 -12.64 -4.75 7.59
CA LEU A 80 -12.01 -4.46 6.30
C LEU A 80 -11.88 -2.95 6.06
N ASN A 81 -12.97 -2.20 6.21
CA ASN A 81 -12.99 -0.75 6.04
C ASN A 81 -11.99 -0.07 7.00
N ASN A 82 -11.96 -0.46 8.27
CA ASN A 82 -11.02 0.08 9.25
C ASN A 82 -9.55 -0.14 8.85
N LYS A 83 -9.23 -1.26 8.21
CA LYS A 83 -7.86 -1.52 7.69
C LYS A 83 -7.54 -0.68 6.47
N ILE A 84 -8.48 -0.52 5.54
CA ILE A 84 -8.34 0.37 4.38
C ILE A 84 -8.10 1.80 4.87
N ASP A 85 -8.93 2.30 5.79
CA ASP A 85 -8.78 3.62 6.41
C ASP A 85 -7.41 3.79 7.08
N LYS A 86 -6.92 2.76 7.78
CA LYS A 86 -5.58 2.79 8.40
C LYS A 86 -4.49 2.92 7.33
N PHE A 87 -4.57 2.12 6.28
CA PHE A 87 -3.61 2.12 5.18
C PHE A 87 -3.59 3.47 4.45
N GLU A 88 -4.75 4.05 4.16
CA GLU A 88 -4.84 5.38 3.53
C GLU A 88 -4.24 6.47 4.44
N LYS A 89 -4.48 6.42 5.75
CA LYS A 89 -3.85 7.33 6.72
C LYS A 89 -2.33 7.18 6.79
N GLN A 90 -1.81 5.96 6.61
CA GLN A 90 -0.36 5.72 6.53
C GLN A 90 0.23 6.39 5.28
N ILE A 91 -0.43 6.26 4.13
CA ILE A 91 -0.03 6.95 2.89
C ILE A 91 -0.01 8.47 3.07
N GLU A 92 -1.05 9.05 3.67
CA GLU A 92 -1.08 10.49 3.92
C GLU A 92 0.04 10.94 4.87
N LYS A 93 0.33 10.14 5.91
CA LYS A 93 1.47 10.39 6.80
C LYS A 93 2.79 10.35 6.04
N ILE A 94 3.01 9.37 5.16
CA ILE A 94 4.22 9.28 4.32
C ILE A 94 4.36 10.53 3.45
N LYS A 95 3.29 10.96 2.76
CA LYS A 95 3.29 12.19 1.95
C LYS A 95 3.64 13.41 2.79
N MET A 96 3.06 13.55 3.98
CA MET A 96 3.38 14.64 4.90
C MET A 96 4.86 14.64 5.30
N GLU A 97 5.46 13.48 5.57
CA GLU A 97 6.89 13.40 5.90
C GLU A 97 7.77 13.73 4.68
N VAL A 98 7.43 13.27 3.48
CA VAL A 98 8.12 13.64 2.23
C VAL A 98 8.09 15.14 2.00
N ASN A 99 6.97 15.81 2.28
CA ASN A 99 6.83 17.26 2.11
C ASN A 99 7.71 18.07 3.07
N LYS A 100 8.10 17.49 4.22
CA LYS A 100 9.00 18.12 5.19
C LYS A 100 10.48 17.94 4.84
N MET A 101 10.81 17.09 3.86
CA MET A 101 12.20 16.81 3.51
C MET A 101 12.84 17.95 2.73
N THR A 102 14.12 18.23 3.02
CA THR A 102 14.91 19.22 2.29
C THR A 102 16.28 18.64 1.94
N ILE A 103 16.90 19.17 0.88
CA ILE A 103 18.16 18.62 0.37
C ILE A 103 19.33 18.85 1.34
N GLU A 104 19.19 19.81 2.25
CA GLU A 104 20.17 20.17 3.28
C GLU A 104 20.12 19.26 4.52
N GLN A 105 19.14 18.36 4.63
CA GLN A 105 19.05 17.43 5.76
C GLN A 105 20.21 16.43 5.74
N ASN A 106 20.91 16.28 6.87
CA ASN A 106 22.09 15.40 6.99
C ASN A 106 21.82 13.93 6.62
N ASN A 107 20.60 13.44 6.83
CA ASN A 107 20.18 12.07 6.55
C ASN A 107 19.26 11.95 5.32
N ILE A 108 19.24 12.96 4.44
CA ILE A 108 18.31 12.98 3.29
C ILE A 108 18.44 11.74 2.40
N SER A 109 19.66 11.27 2.15
CA SER A 109 19.90 10.07 1.33
C SER A 109 19.22 8.82 1.91
N GLU A 110 19.29 8.64 3.22
CA GLU A 110 18.65 7.52 3.90
C GLU A 110 17.12 7.64 3.87
N LYS A 111 16.58 8.84 4.14
CA LYS A 111 15.14 9.10 4.03
C LYS A 111 14.61 8.84 2.62
N LEU A 112 15.33 9.29 1.59
CA LEU A 112 14.95 9.03 0.20
C LEU A 112 15.00 7.55 -0.14
N LYS A 113 15.95 6.79 0.42
CA LYS A 113 15.99 5.34 0.27
C LYS A 113 14.77 4.67 0.90
N ILE A 114 14.36 5.10 2.10
CA ILE A 114 13.13 4.60 2.75
C ILE A 114 11.90 4.89 1.87
N VAL A 115 11.78 6.09 1.31
CA VAL A 115 10.66 6.48 0.43
C VAL A 115 10.67 5.65 -0.87
N GLN A 116 11.85 5.40 -1.43
CA GLN A 116 12.02 4.51 -2.59
C GLN A 116 11.56 3.10 -2.27
N ASP A 117 12.03 2.52 -1.15
CA ASP A 117 11.63 1.18 -0.70
C ASP A 117 10.11 1.12 -0.52
N LEU A 118 9.52 2.13 0.14
CA LEU A 118 8.07 2.26 0.32
C LEU A 118 7.30 2.20 -1.01
N THR A 119 7.77 2.96 -2.00
CA THR A 119 7.16 3.05 -3.33
C THR A 119 7.25 1.73 -4.09
N VAL A 120 8.43 1.10 -4.10
CA VAL A 120 8.67 -0.15 -4.83
C VAL A 120 7.85 -1.29 -4.23
N HIS A 121 7.87 -1.42 -2.90
CA HIS A 121 7.16 -2.46 -2.19
C HIS A 121 5.64 -2.34 -2.34
N GLN A 122 5.10 -1.12 -2.22
CA GLN A 122 3.68 -0.87 -2.49
C GLN A 122 3.32 -1.22 -3.94
N SER A 123 4.11 -0.79 -4.92
CA SER A 123 3.84 -1.06 -6.34
C SER A 123 3.86 -2.56 -6.66
N PHE A 124 4.79 -3.30 -6.05
CA PHE A 124 4.90 -4.75 -6.21
C PHE A 124 3.60 -5.46 -5.78
N HIS A 125 3.17 -5.24 -4.54
CA HIS A 125 1.97 -5.86 -3.99
C HIS A 125 0.68 -5.33 -4.61
N LEU A 126 0.63 -4.06 -4.99
CA LEU A 126 -0.50 -3.49 -5.72
C LEU A 126 -0.68 -4.19 -7.08
N GLY A 127 0.41 -4.54 -7.76
CA GLY A 127 0.37 -5.35 -8.97
C GLY A 127 -0.27 -6.73 -8.75
N GLU A 128 0.02 -7.38 -7.62
CA GLU A 128 -0.61 -8.65 -7.26
C GLU A 128 -2.12 -8.49 -7.03
N ILE A 129 -2.53 -7.47 -6.28
CA ILE A 129 -3.95 -7.18 -6.01
C ILE A 129 -4.69 -6.89 -7.32
N VAL A 130 -4.15 -6.03 -8.17
CA VAL A 130 -4.75 -5.68 -9.47
C VAL A 130 -4.89 -6.93 -10.35
N LEU A 131 -3.90 -7.82 -10.36
CA LEU A 131 -3.98 -9.06 -11.11
C LEU A 131 -5.07 -10.00 -10.57
N ILE A 132 -5.15 -10.17 -9.24
CA ILE A 132 -6.20 -10.98 -8.61
C ILE A 132 -7.58 -10.43 -8.97
N MET A 133 -7.80 -9.11 -8.84
CA MET A 133 -9.09 -8.48 -9.11
C MET A 133 -9.48 -8.59 -10.59
N ARG A 134 -8.53 -8.39 -11.53
CA ARG A 134 -8.79 -8.54 -12.97
C ARG A 134 -9.14 -9.97 -13.35
N GLN A 135 -8.40 -10.95 -12.81
CA GLN A 135 -8.66 -12.37 -13.09
C GLN A 135 -10.04 -12.81 -12.60
N ASN A 136 -10.61 -12.10 -11.63
CA ASN A 136 -11.96 -12.33 -11.10
C ASN A 136 -12.99 -11.31 -11.61
N SER A 137 -12.67 -10.53 -12.65
CA SER A 137 -13.60 -9.54 -13.25
C SER A 137 -14.10 -8.44 -12.29
N HIS A 138 -13.31 -8.11 -11.26
CA HIS A 138 -13.63 -7.07 -10.28
C HIS A 138 -12.81 -5.77 -10.47
N TYR A 139 -12.00 -5.69 -11.53
CA TYR A 139 -11.22 -4.49 -11.81
C TYR A 139 -11.04 -4.30 -13.32
N PRO A 140 -11.01 -3.05 -13.83
CA PRO A 140 -11.03 -2.79 -15.27
C PRO A 140 -9.82 -3.36 -16.01
N MET A 141 -10.04 -3.72 -17.27
CA MET A 141 -8.99 -4.09 -18.21
C MET A 141 -8.18 -2.86 -18.64
N PRO A 142 -6.94 -3.03 -19.17
CA PRO A 142 -6.06 -1.89 -19.49
C PRO A 142 -6.69 -0.81 -20.37
N ASN A 143 -7.56 -1.17 -21.31
CA ASN A 143 -8.27 -0.25 -22.19
C ASN A 143 -9.38 0.58 -21.48
N GLU A 144 -9.81 0.17 -20.29
CA GLU A 144 -10.88 0.81 -19.51
C GLU A 144 -10.34 1.69 -18.38
N MET A 145 -9.06 1.50 -18.01
CA MET A 145 -8.40 2.17 -16.88
C MET A 145 -8.49 3.69 -16.92
N LYS A 146 -8.30 4.31 -18.09
CA LYS A 146 -8.35 5.77 -18.22
C LYS A 146 -9.70 6.32 -17.79
N ASN A 147 -10.80 5.68 -18.18
CA ASN A 147 -12.14 6.14 -17.82
C ASN A 147 -12.40 5.88 -16.34
N PHE A 148 -12.06 4.68 -15.85
CA PHE A 148 -12.22 4.31 -14.45
C PHE A 148 -11.50 5.25 -13.48
N LEU A 149 -10.27 5.65 -13.78
CA LEU A 149 -9.50 6.55 -12.92
C LEU A 149 -10.04 7.99 -12.92
N ASN A 150 -10.70 8.43 -13.99
CA ASN A 150 -11.24 9.79 -14.12
C ASN A 150 -12.67 9.97 -13.60
N VAL A 151 -13.40 8.90 -13.28
CA VAL A 151 -14.76 8.97 -12.70
C VAL A 151 -14.66 9.07 -11.18
N GLU A 152 -15.31 10.06 -10.56
CA GLU A 152 -15.34 10.22 -9.09
C GLU A 152 -15.97 9.03 -8.35
#